data_AF-A0A937YX68-F1
#
_entry.id   AF-A0A937YX68-F1
#
_cell.length_a   1.000
_cell.length_b   1.000
_cell.length_c   1.000
_cell.angle_alpha   90.00
_cell.angle_beta   90.00
_cell.angle_gamma   90.00
#
_symmetry.space_group_name_H-M   'P 1'
#
loop_
_entity.id
_entity.type
_entity.pdbx_description
1 polymer ?
#
loop_
_entity_poly.entity_id
_entity_poly.type
_entity_poly.pdbx_seq_one_letter_code
_entity_poly.pdbx_strand_id
1 'polypeptide(L)'
;MTDRVIFWDERLDSVGQATHQERLVAWLSANGFPAVRSEELVDWMARHAEGADASGSVAVMPMGYAPAALAEVPGDGLLWVRYLKAGGRVVSVGDLPFNYFQYPDARPLPANMGERGYGALGLTGGWNQPYWGRHLEVTPTEDARAWGFETADGSITGFAVESVSVAFGTYTVPETGKLGASSWLKCLREDRPLSGLIKLCQFFDGRNDAQLRDVWRAANYVGSPLDVPPMPPPWEPPAAPEVTLELAASSLAGRIEFARGEPVTARVTAAEALRGTSARFRLIQGEQVLETHDRPFEPGDPGHLTQTFAFETSDYAEGEYAVRVSVLSEGRAVGEAVQPIGLRQVAEESFNWHVWVGTPPNAYRRDMTFADRYAGRGHGRCLAPGHGLQPAADGRPVGR
;
A
#
# COMPACT_ATOMS: atom_id res chain seq x y z
N MET A 1 8.44 5.64 -29.41
CA MET A 1 7.50 6.49 -28.65
C MET A 1 7.83 6.32 -27.18
N THR A 2 7.84 7.39 -26.40
CA THR A 2 7.99 7.29 -24.93
C THR A 2 6.59 7.38 -24.33
N ASP A 3 5.81 6.30 -24.45
CA ASP A 3 4.49 6.20 -23.81
C ASP A 3 4.67 5.84 -22.34
N ARG A 4 4.10 6.63 -21.42
CA ARG A 4 4.38 6.50 -20.00
C ARG A 4 3.14 6.78 -19.18
N VAL A 5 2.97 6.05 -18.09
CA VAL A 5 1.84 6.20 -17.18
C VAL A 5 2.31 6.12 -15.73
N ILE A 6 1.56 6.75 -14.83
CA ILE A 6 1.63 6.46 -13.40
C ILE A 6 0.35 5.79 -12.95
N PHE A 7 0.46 4.66 -12.26
CA PHE A 7 -0.68 3.99 -11.67
C PHE A 7 -1.13 4.72 -10.41
N TRP A 8 -2.40 5.13 -10.36
CA TRP A 8 -3.03 5.67 -9.16
C TRP A 8 -4.52 5.32 -9.15
N ASP A 9 -4.90 4.43 -8.23
CA ASP A 9 -6.28 4.02 -8.06
C ASP A 9 -6.63 3.99 -6.58
N GLU A 10 -7.28 5.05 -6.10
CA GLU A 10 -7.63 5.25 -4.69
C GLU A 10 -8.58 4.17 -4.14
N ARG A 11 -9.17 3.33 -5.02
CA ARG A 11 -9.94 2.15 -4.63
C ARG A 11 -9.06 1.02 -4.07
N LEU A 12 -7.76 1.03 -4.38
CA LEU A 12 -6.79 0.08 -3.86
C LEU A 12 -6.04 0.69 -2.66
N ASP A 13 -5.66 -0.17 -1.74
CA ASP A 13 -4.86 0.22 -0.59
C ASP A 13 -3.45 0.60 -1.05
N SER A 14 -2.80 1.41 -0.22
CA SER A 14 -1.38 1.72 -0.38
C SER A 14 -0.59 0.97 0.68
N VAL A 15 0.54 0.37 0.33
CA VAL A 15 1.40 -0.27 1.34
C VAL A 15 1.90 0.78 2.35
N GLY A 16 1.89 0.43 3.63
CA GLY A 16 2.32 1.35 4.71
C GLY A 16 3.77 1.85 4.58
N GLN A 17 4.59 1.21 3.75
CA GLN A 17 5.94 1.64 3.46
C GLN A 17 6.03 2.75 2.40
N ALA A 18 4.93 3.16 1.77
CA ALA A 18 4.91 4.24 0.81
C ALA A 18 3.92 5.34 1.24
N THR A 19 4.44 6.53 1.49
CA THR A 19 3.72 7.68 2.06
C THR A 19 3.82 8.91 1.16
N HIS A 20 2.83 9.80 1.24
CA HIS A 20 2.75 11.04 0.46
C HIS A 20 2.88 10.82 -1.07
N GLN A 21 2.37 9.70 -1.57
CA GLN A 21 2.48 9.30 -2.97
C GLN A 21 1.77 10.26 -3.92
N GLU A 22 0.75 10.96 -3.43
CA GLU A 22 0.01 11.98 -4.17
C GLU A 22 0.93 13.08 -4.71
N ARG A 23 2.01 13.42 -4.00
CA ARG A 23 3.02 14.38 -4.48
C ARG A 23 3.79 13.84 -5.69
N LEU A 24 4.13 12.55 -5.69
CA LEU A 24 4.77 11.88 -6.83
C LEU A 24 3.81 11.80 -8.03
N VAL A 25 2.55 11.42 -7.78
CA VAL A 25 1.50 11.34 -8.82
C VAL A 25 1.31 12.69 -9.49
N ALA A 26 1.10 13.75 -8.70
CA ALA A 26 0.91 15.10 -9.22
C ALA A 26 2.12 15.59 -10.01
N TRP A 27 3.34 15.38 -9.49
CA TRP A 27 4.56 15.81 -10.15
C TRP A 27 4.84 15.04 -11.45
N LEU A 28 4.70 13.71 -11.48
CA LEU A 28 4.89 12.92 -12.70
C LEU A 28 3.80 13.22 -13.74
N SER A 29 2.55 13.42 -13.32
CA SER A 29 1.44 13.83 -14.20
C SER A 29 1.73 15.16 -14.89
N ALA A 30 2.23 16.15 -14.15
CA ALA A 30 2.66 17.43 -14.70
C ALA A 30 3.85 17.31 -15.68
N ASN A 31 4.57 16.18 -15.65
CA ASN A 31 5.75 15.91 -16.48
C ASN A 31 5.54 14.75 -17.47
N GLY A 32 4.29 14.53 -17.90
CA GLY A 32 3.96 13.66 -19.04
C GLY A 32 3.70 12.20 -18.70
N PHE A 33 3.43 11.87 -17.44
CA PHE A 33 2.96 10.54 -17.02
C PHE A 33 1.48 10.64 -16.60
N PRO A 34 0.50 10.56 -17.52
CA PRO A 34 -0.90 10.53 -17.13
C PRO A 34 -1.17 9.49 -16.04
N ALA A 35 -1.90 9.90 -15.01
CA ALA A 35 -2.39 9.00 -13.97
C ALA A 35 -3.51 8.13 -14.54
N VAL A 36 -3.39 6.81 -14.38
CA VAL A 36 -4.35 5.82 -14.87
C VAL A 36 -4.84 4.92 -13.73
N ARG A 37 -6.11 4.54 -13.81
CA ARG A 37 -6.74 3.60 -12.86
C ARG A 37 -6.48 2.15 -13.22
N SER A 38 -6.94 1.21 -12.38
CA SER A 38 -6.71 -0.24 -12.56
C SER A 38 -7.06 -0.76 -13.95
N GLU A 39 -8.26 -0.45 -14.44
CA GLU A 39 -8.78 -0.93 -15.73
C GLU A 39 -7.98 -0.31 -16.90
N GLU A 40 -7.70 1.00 -16.83
CA GLU A 40 -6.91 1.71 -17.84
C GLU A 40 -5.46 1.21 -17.89
N LEU A 41 -4.85 0.88 -16.75
CA LEU A 41 -3.51 0.29 -16.70
C LEU A 41 -3.47 -1.08 -17.35
N VAL A 42 -4.49 -1.92 -17.10
CA VAL A 42 -4.63 -3.24 -17.72
C VAL A 42 -4.69 -3.10 -19.25
N ASP A 43 -5.58 -2.24 -19.75
CA ASP A 43 -5.72 -1.99 -21.18
C ASP A 43 -4.43 -1.40 -21.79
N TRP A 44 -3.78 -0.48 -21.08
CA TRP A 44 -2.52 0.12 -21.50
C TRP A 44 -1.39 -0.91 -21.59
N MET A 45 -1.21 -1.76 -20.57
CA MET A 45 -0.19 -2.82 -20.58
C MET A 45 -0.49 -3.90 -21.63
N ALA A 46 -1.76 -4.28 -21.81
CA ALA A 46 -2.18 -5.27 -22.80
C ALA A 46 -1.81 -4.85 -24.22
N ARG A 47 -2.14 -3.61 -24.61
CA ARG A 47 -1.79 -3.08 -25.94
C ARG A 47 -0.29 -3.10 -26.21
N HIS A 48 0.53 -2.78 -25.20
CA HIS A 48 1.99 -2.82 -25.34
C HIS A 48 2.55 -4.25 -25.37
N ALA A 49 1.96 -5.18 -24.61
CA ALA A 49 2.35 -6.57 -24.62
C ALA A 49 2.00 -7.29 -25.94
N GLU A 50 0.89 -6.91 -26.58
CA GLU A 50 0.43 -7.47 -27.86
C GLU A 50 1.28 -7.01 -29.07
N GLY A 51 1.78 -5.78 -29.04
CA GLY A 51 2.58 -5.21 -30.13
C GLY A 51 3.98 -5.83 -30.32
N ALA A 52 4.38 -6.80 -29.49
CA ALA A 52 5.69 -7.46 -29.46
C ALA A 52 6.92 -6.54 -29.24
N ASP A 53 6.72 -5.22 -29.11
CA ASP A 53 7.75 -4.27 -28.68
C ASP A 53 7.15 -3.16 -27.81
N ALA A 54 7.32 -3.31 -26.50
CA ALA A 54 6.99 -2.31 -25.49
C ALA A 54 8.22 -1.43 -25.14
N SER A 55 9.29 -1.47 -25.94
CA SER A 55 10.52 -0.72 -25.66
C SER A 55 10.27 0.78 -25.53
N GLY A 56 10.75 1.35 -24.42
CA GLY A 56 10.60 2.77 -24.10
C GLY A 56 9.27 3.12 -23.43
N SER A 57 8.35 2.16 -23.30
CA SER A 57 7.15 2.34 -22.49
C SER A 57 7.43 2.11 -21.00
N VAL A 58 6.77 2.88 -20.14
CA VAL A 58 7.04 2.88 -18.69
C VAL A 58 5.75 2.99 -17.88
N ALA A 59 5.58 2.12 -16.89
CA ALA A 59 4.58 2.25 -15.85
C ALA A 59 5.26 2.50 -14.50
N VAL A 60 4.91 3.59 -13.82
CA VAL A 60 5.33 3.86 -12.44
C VAL A 60 4.24 3.37 -11.49
N MET A 61 4.59 2.55 -10.50
CA MET A 61 3.68 1.96 -9.53
C MET A 61 4.05 2.42 -8.11
N PRO A 62 3.42 3.52 -7.62
CA PRO A 62 3.78 4.11 -6.34
C PRO A 62 3.08 3.47 -5.14
N MET A 63 1.94 2.78 -5.35
CA MET A 63 1.04 2.31 -4.30
C MET A 63 1.52 1.04 -3.57
N GLY A 64 2.46 0.29 -4.14
CA GLY A 64 2.89 -1.03 -3.66
C GLY A 64 1.87 -2.16 -3.88
N TYR A 65 0.56 -1.85 -3.95
CA TYR A 65 -0.46 -2.76 -4.46
C TYR A 65 -0.55 -2.68 -5.98
N ALA A 66 -0.75 -3.84 -6.61
CA ALA A 66 -1.01 -3.95 -8.04
C ALA A 66 -2.48 -4.33 -8.30
N PRO A 67 -3.08 -3.87 -9.42
CA PRO A 67 -4.38 -4.39 -9.84
C PRO A 67 -4.31 -5.91 -10.05
N ALA A 68 -5.18 -6.64 -9.37
CA ALA A 68 -5.20 -8.11 -9.44
C ALA A 68 -5.47 -8.64 -10.86
N ALA A 69 -6.14 -7.83 -11.70
CA ALA A 69 -6.33 -8.09 -13.14
C ALA A 69 -5.01 -8.27 -13.92
N LEU A 70 -3.89 -7.67 -13.47
CA LEU A 70 -2.58 -7.90 -14.07
C LEU A 70 -2.06 -9.34 -13.87
N ALA A 71 -2.61 -10.07 -12.90
CA ALA A 71 -2.16 -11.37 -12.47
C ALA A 71 -3.27 -12.45 -12.49
N GLU A 72 -4.40 -12.23 -13.16
CA GLU A 72 -5.51 -13.19 -13.21
C GLU A 72 -5.15 -14.51 -13.90
N VAL A 73 -4.29 -14.48 -14.92
CA VAL A 73 -3.81 -15.67 -15.63
C VAL A 73 -2.42 -16.07 -15.11
N PRO A 74 -2.24 -17.28 -14.53
CA PRO A 74 -0.98 -17.67 -13.91
C PRO A 74 0.17 -17.91 -14.92
N GLY A 75 1.39 -18.00 -14.38
CA GLY A 75 2.59 -18.37 -15.14
C GLY A 75 2.96 -17.34 -16.20
N ASP A 76 3.24 -17.79 -17.43
CA ASP A 76 3.57 -16.90 -18.55
C ASP A 76 2.39 -16.08 -19.08
N GLY A 77 1.16 -16.36 -18.60
CA GLY A 77 -0.02 -15.59 -18.93
C GLY A 77 -0.16 -14.27 -18.16
N LEU A 78 0.66 -14.05 -17.12
CA LEU A 78 0.64 -12.83 -16.31
C LEU A 78 0.88 -11.61 -17.20
N LEU A 79 -0.06 -10.67 -17.20
CA LEU A 79 -0.03 -9.54 -18.12
C LEU A 79 1.21 -8.66 -17.89
N TRP A 80 1.54 -8.38 -16.62
CA TRP A 80 2.72 -7.60 -16.29
C TRP A 80 4.02 -8.31 -16.73
N VAL A 81 4.11 -9.64 -16.62
CA VAL A 81 5.27 -10.42 -17.12
C VAL A 81 5.36 -10.34 -18.64
N ARG A 82 4.23 -10.49 -19.35
CA ARG A 82 4.18 -10.35 -20.82
C ARG A 82 4.63 -8.96 -21.28
N TYR A 83 4.21 -7.91 -20.58
CA TYR A 83 4.64 -6.54 -20.83
C TYR A 83 6.17 -6.37 -20.64
N LEU A 84 6.75 -6.92 -19.57
CA LEU A 84 8.20 -6.91 -19.36
C LEU A 84 8.96 -7.70 -20.45
N LYS A 85 8.46 -8.88 -20.84
CA LYS A 85 9.02 -9.68 -21.95
C LYS A 85 8.95 -8.95 -23.29
N ALA A 86 7.95 -8.07 -23.49
CA ALA A 86 7.87 -7.20 -24.66
C ALA A 86 8.88 -6.05 -24.61
N GLY A 87 9.62 -5.83 -23.52
CA GLY A 87 10.60 -4.74 -23.36
C GLY A 87 10.04 -3.52 -22.62
N GLY A 88 8.88 -3.65 -21.98
CA GLY A 88 8.31 -2.62 -21.13
C GLY A 88 9.10 -2.45 -19.83
N ARG A 89 8.96 -1.28 -19.21
CA ARG A 89 9.56 -0.98 -17.90
C ARG A 89 8.47 -0.77 -16.85
N VAL A 90 8.65 -1.34 -15.67
CA VAL A 90 7.86 -1.03 -14.47
C VAL A 90 8.80 -0.49 -13.40
N VAL A 91 8.48 0.67 -12.84
CA VAL A 91 9.21 1.26 -11.71
C VAL A 91 8.33 1.18 -10.48
N SER A 92 8.72 0.37 -9.51
CA SER A 92 8.01 0.19 -8.25
C SER A 92 8.75 0.86 -7.10
N VAL A 93 7.98 1.53 -6.24
CA VAL A 93 8.43 2.03 -4.94
C VAL A 93 7.51 1.50 -3.84
N GLY A 94 8.02 1.47 -2.61
CA GLY A 94 7.36 0.83 -1.49
C GLY A 94 7.83 -0.62 -1.33
N ASP A 95 6.98 -1.44 -0.72
CA ASP A 95 7.26 -2.86 -0.49
C ASP A 95 7.47 -3.66 -1.81
N LEU A 96 7.68 -4.97 -1.71
CA LEU A 96 8.03 -5.79 -2.86
C LEU A 96 7.01 -5.67 -4.01
N PRO A 97 7.49 -5.42 -5.24
CA PRO A 97 6.63 -5.28 -6.40
C PRO A 97 5.81 -6.55 -6.62
N PHE A 98 4.51 -6.37 -6.89
CA PHE A 98 3.58 -7.47 -7.13
C PHE A 98 3.48 -8.48 -5.97
N ASN A 99 3.89 -8.12 -4.74
CA ASN A 99 3.64 -8.96 -3.56
C ASN A 99 2.18 -8.85 -3.08
N TYR A 100 1.53 -7.72 -3.36
CA TYR A 100 0.15 -7.45 -2.98
C TYR A 100 -0.69 -7.13 -4.21
N PHE A 101 -1.84 -7.78 -4.31
CA PHE A 101 -2.80 -7.61 -5.37
C PHE A 101 -4.17 -7.29 -4.80
N GLN A 102 -4.92 -6.44 -5.47
CA GLN A 102 -6.28 -6.08 -5.05
C GLN A 102 -7.13 -5.75 -6.27
N TYR A 103 -8.43 -6.01 -6.18
CA TYR A 103 -9.39 -5.49 -7.12
C TYR A 103 -9.98 -4.17 -6.61
N PRO A 104 -10.35 -3.25 -7.51
CA PRO A 104 -11.04 -2.02 -7.10
C PRO A 104 -12.43 -2.27 -6.48
N ASP A 105 -13.02 -3.46 -6.68
CA ASP A 105 -14.27 -3.91 -6.07
C ASP A 105 -14.03 -4.98 -4.98
N ALA A 106 -15.05 -5.26 -4.15
CA ALA A 106 -14.97 -6.44 -3.26
C ALA A 106 -15.18 -7.70 -4.06
N ARG A 107 -14.09 -8.34 -4.43
CA ARG A 107 -14.14 -9.73 -4.83
C ARG A 107 -12.89 -10.47 -4.37
N PRO A 108 -13.01 -11.77 -4.09
CA PRO A 108 -11.87 -12.58 -3.67
C PRO A 108 -10.79 -12.63 -4.73
N LEU A 109 -9.52 -12.62 -4.29
CA LEU A 109 -8.41 -12.96 -5.16
C LEU A 109 -8.49 -14.45 -5.55
N PRO A 110 -8.15 -14.79 -6.81
CA PRO A 110 -7.92 -16.16 -7.23
C PRO A 110 -6.99 -16.92 -6.27
N ALA A 111 -7.19 -18.24 -6.16
CA ALA A 111 -6.26 -19.10 -5.44
C ALA A 111 -4.82 -18.95 -5.98
N ASN A 112 -3.85 -19.07 -5.08
CA ASN A 112 -2.42 -18.98 -5.34
C ASN A 112 -1.98 -17.63 -5.93
N MET A 113 -2.71 -16.53 -5.66
CA MET A 113 -2.32 -15.19 -6.13
C MET A 113 -0.91 -14.78 -5.67
N GLY A 114 -0.50 -15.16 -4.45
CA GLY A 114 0.85 -14.90 -3.95
C GLY A 114 1.99 -15.50 -4.79
N GLU A 115 1.74 -16.61 -5.49
CA GLU A 115 2.71 -17.24 -6.40
C GLU A 115 2.90 -16.45 -7.71
N ARG A 116 2.03 -15.47 -7.97
CA ARG A 116 1.99 -14.66 -9.19
C ARG A 116 2.70 -13.32 -9.08
N GLY A 117 3.34 -13.07 -7.93
CA GLY A 117 4.14 -11.90 -7.67
C GLY A 117 5.55 -11.99 -8.24
N TYR A 118 6.52 -11.37 -7.56
CA TYR A 118 7.94 -11.38 -7.97
C TYR A 118 8.53 -12.80 -8.14
N GLY A 119 7.94 -13.84 -7.52
CA GLY A 119 8.30 -15.24 -7.73
C GLY A 119 8.21 -15.68 -9.20
N ALA A 120 7.31 -15.07 -9.99
CA ALA A 120 7.21 -15.31 -11.43
C ALA A 120 8.47 -14.87 -12.21
N LEU A 121 9.37 -14.10 -11.59
CA LEU A 121 10.66 -13.70 -12.16
C LEU A 121 11.82 -14.62 -11.74
N GLY A 122 11.52 -15.71 -11.03
CA GLY A 122 12.53 -16.59 -10.43
C GLY A 122 13.20 -15.96 -9.21
N LEU A 123 12.63 -14.91 -8.63
CA LEU A 123 13.13 -14.29 -7.41
C LEU A 123 12.59 -15.03 -6.19
N THR A 124 13.49 -15.45 -5.30
CA THR A 124 13.13 -16.13 -4.05
C THR A 124 13.23 -15.15 -2.89
N GLY A 125 12.09 -14.75 -2.34
CA GLY A 125 11.97 -13.81 -1.23
C GLY A 125 11.21 -14.39 -0.04
N GLY A 126 11.03 -13.60 1.01
CA GLY A 126 10.24 -13.93 2.19
C GLY A 126 11.05 -14.11 3.48
N TRP A 127 10.34 -14.18 4.60
CA TRP A 127 10.86 -14.14 5.97
C TRP A 127 11.98 -15.15 6.29
N ASN A 128 12.01 -16.29 5.60
CA ASN A 128 13.01 -17.35 5.83
C ASN A 128 14.21 -17.26 4.87
N GLN A 129 14.29 -16.22 4.04
CA GLN A 129 15.41 -16.04 3.12
C GLN A 129 16.55 -15.26 3.80
N PRO A 130 17.82 -15.59 3.50
CA PRO A 130 18.97 -14.94 4.12
C PRO A 130 19.11 -13.46 3.75
N TYR A 131 18.32 -12.98 2.79
CA TYR A 131 18.34 -11.60 2.31
C TYR A 131 17.20 -10.74 2.91
N TRP A 132 16.28 -11.32 3.70
CA TRP A 132 15.12 -10.61 4.24
C TRP A 132 15.36 -9.98 5.61
N GLY A 133 14.76 -8.81 5.86
CA GLY A 133 14.62 -8.18 7.18
C GLY A 133 15.93 -7.84 7.88
N ARG A 134 16.97 -7.48 7.14
CA ARG A 134 18.33 -7.39 7.69
C ARG A 134 18.64 -6.03 8.32
N HIS A 135 18.04 -4.94 7.83
CA HIS A 135 18.28 -3.57 8.33
C HIS A 135 19.78 -3.18 8.39
N LEU A 136 20.59 -3.77 7.52
CA LEU A 136 22.00 -3.50 7.31
C LEU A 136 22.20 -2.26 6.43
N GLU A 137 23.37 -1.64 6.59
CA GLU A 137 23.85 -0.57 5.73
C GLU A 137 23.92 -1.03 4.27
N VAL A 138 23.45 -0.17 3.37
CA VAL A 138 23.41 -0.42 1.93
C VAL A 138 24.36 0.54 1.24
N THR A 139 25.24 -0.02 0.42
CA THR A 139 26.21 0.72 -0.39
C THR A 139 25.68 0.88 -1.82
N PRO A 140 25.56 2.11 -2.36
CA PRO A 140 25.23 2.35 -3.75
C PRO A 140 26.30 1.79 -4.69
N THR A 141 25.88 1.10 -5.75
CA THR A 141 26.77 0.52 -6.77
C THR A 141 27.21 1.57 -7.82
N GLU A 142 28.11 1.18 -8.71
CA GLU A 142 28.48 2.02 -9.86
C GLU A 142 27.29 2.27 -10.79
N ASP A 143 26.42 1.27 -11.00
CA ASP A 143 25.19 1.42 -11.79
C ASP A 143 24.25 2.46 -11.16
N ALA A 144 24.05 2.45 -9.84
CA ALA A 144 23.24 3.48 -9.19
C ALA A 144 23.80 4.89 -9.42
N ARG A 145 25.13 5.05 -9.33
CA ARG A 145 25.79 6.33 -9.62
C ARG A 145 25.65 6.73 -11.09
N ALA A 146 25.76 5.79 -12.02
CA ALA A 146 25.62 6.02 -13.46
C ALA A 146 24.18 6.42 -13.83
N TRP A 147 23.18 5.90 -13.12
CA TRP A 147 21.78 6.30 -13.24
C TRP A 147 21.49 7.61 -12.52
N GLY A 148 22.40 8.07 -11.67
CA GLY A 148 22.29 9.30 -10.90
C GLY A 148 21.42 9.19 -9.66
N PHE A 149 21.25 7.99 -9.10
CA PHE A 149 20.46 7.81 -7.88
C PHE A 149 21.10 8.50 -6.68
N GLU A 150 20.26 9.19 -5.91
CA GLU A 150 20.66 9.98 -4.75
C GLU A 150 20.39 9.26 -3.43
N THR A 151 19.48 8.28 -3.43
CA THR A 151 19.07 7.55 -2.24
C THR A 151 19.54 6.10 -2.24
N ALA A 152 19.85 5.59 -1.05
CA ALA A 152 20.07 4.17 -0.81
C ALA A 152 18.84 3.60 -0.10
N ASP A 153 18.38 2.43 -0.56
CA ASP A 153 17.31 1.71 0.10
C ASP A 153 17.77 1.02 1.40
N GLY A 154 16.85 0.64 2.27
CA GLY A 154 17.12 -0.28 3.38
C GLY A 154 17.18 -1.75 2.92
N SER A 155 18.03 -2.55 3.55
CA SER A 155 18.14 -4.00 3.29
C SER A 155 17.04 -4.82 4.01
N ILE A 156 15.79 -4.58 3.62
CA ILE A 156 14.62 -5.24 4.22
C ILE A 156 14.06 -6.31 3.29
N THR A 157 13.97 -6.01 2.00
CA THR A 157 13.36 -6.90 1.00
C THR A 157 14.35 -7.16 -0.15
N GLY A 158 15.53 -7.63 0.22
CA GLY A 158 16.59 -7.88 -0.75
C GLY A 158 16.55 -9.28 -1.35
N PHE A 159 17.30 -9.44 -2.44
CA PHE A 159 17.55 -10.71 -3.13
C PHE A 159 19.04 -10.93 -3.29
N ALA A 160 19.46 -12.14 -3.62
CA ALA A 160 20.85 -12.38 -4.01
C ALA A 160 21.20 -11.55 -5.25
N VAL A 161 22.39 -10.93 -5.29
CA VAL A 161 22.82 -10.08 -6.43
C VAL A 161 22.80 -10.87 -7.74
N GLU A 162 23.15 -12.15 -7.72
CA GLU A 162 23.12 -13.05 -8.89
C GLU A 162 21.71 -13.33 -9.44
N SER A 163 20.66 -13.01 -8.67
CA SER A 163 19.26 -13.24 -9.08
C SER A 163 18.66 -12.04 -9.83
N VAL A 164 19.32 -10.88 -9.83
CA VAL A 164 18.86 -9.65 -10.49
C VAL A 164 19.78 -9.32 -11.67
N SER A 165 19.30 -8.47 -12.59
CA SER A 165 20.10 -8.06 -13.76
C SER A 165 21.06 -6.93 -13.42
N VAL A 166 20.62 -5.99 -12.58
CA VAL A 166 21.43 -4.89 -12.06
C VAL A 166 21.08 -4.70 -10.59
N ALA A 167 22.08 -4.58 -9.73
CA ALA A 167 21.91 -4.18 -8.33
C ALA A 167 22.30 -2.70 -8.22
N PHE A 168 21.40 -1.88 -7.68
CA PHE A 168 21.63 -0.44 -7.45
C PHE A 168 22.14 -0.18 -6.03
N GLY A 169 21.71 -0.99 -5.06
CA GLY A 169 22.19 -0.96 -3.68
C GLY A 169 22.54 -2.36 -3.22
N THR A 170 23.69 -2.53 -2.56
CA THR A 170 24.14 -3.84 -2.07
C THR A 170 24.49 -3.83 -0.58
N TYR A 171 24.38 -4.98 0.05
CA TYR A 171 24.78 -5.21 1.45
C TYR A 171 25.34 -6.62 1.61
N THR A 172 26.18 -6.83 2.61
CA THR A 172 26.79 -8.14 2.89
C THR A 172 25.99 -8.88 3.95
N VAL A 173 25.52 -10.09 3.65
CA VAL A 173 24.83 -10.96 4.60
C VAL A 173 25.85 -11.55 5.58
N PRO A 174 25.80 -11.23 6.89
CA PRO A 174 26.85 -11.60 7.84
C PRO A 174 27.11 -13.10 7.94
N GLU A 175 26.07 -13.94 7.85
CA GLU A 175 26.19 -15.38 8.05
C GLU A 175 26.84 -16.11 6.87
N THR A 176 26.78 -15.52 5.68
CA THR A 176 27.24 -16.19 4.44
C THR A 176 28.35 -15.44 3.73
N GLY A 177 28.58 -14.17 4.05
CA GLY A 177 29.46 -13.27 3.32
C GLY A 177 28.98 -12.92 1.91
N LYS A 178 27.79 -13.40 1.49
CA LYS A 178 27.22 -13.13 0.16
C LYS A 178 26.60 -11.75 0.09
N LEU A 179 26.57 -11.18 -1.11
CA LEU A 179 25.92 -9.91 -1.37
C LEU A 179 24.41 -10.09 -1.60
N GLY A 180 23.63 -9.23 -0.95
CA GLY A 180 22.23 -8.97 -1.28
C GLY A 180 22.08 -7.66 -2.04
N ALA A 181 21.08 -7.58 -2.91
CA ALA A 181 20.63 -6.37 -3.60
C ALA A 181 19.37 -5.83 -2.91
N SER A 182 19.42 -4.60 -2.39
CA SER A 182 18.25 -3.94 -1.78
C SER A 182 17.39 -3.22 -2.81
N SER A 183 18.01 -2.51 -3.75
CA SER A 183 17.38 -1.92 -4.93
C SER A 183 17.97 -2.52 -6.19
N TRP A 184 17.14 -2.79 -7.20
CA TRP A 184 17.53 -3.63 -8.33
C TRP A 184 16.66 -3.44 -9.57
N LEU A 185 17.18 -3.89 -10.71
CA LEU A 185 16.48 -4.12 -11.97
C LEU A 185 16.52 -5.61 -12.32
N LYS A 186 15.37 -6.19 -12.68
CA LYS A 186 15.26 -7.51 -13.29
C LYS A 186 14.77 -7.37 -14.72
N CYS A 187 15.67 -7.61 -15.66
CA CYS A 187 15.38 -7.62 -17.09
C CYS A 187 14.95 -9.02 -17.54
N LEU A 188 13.91 -9.09 -18.37
CA LEU A 188 13.44 -10.34 -19.00
C LEU A 188 13.74 -10.41 -20.50
N ARG A 189 14.30 -9.34 -21.07
CA ARG A 189 14.54 -9.19 -22.50
C ARG A 189 15.98 -8.72 -22.75
N GLU A 190 16.86 -9.66 -23.10
CA GLU A 190 18.31 -9.44 -23.16
C GLU A 190 18.75 -8.36 -24.18
N ASP A 191 18.05 -8.25 -25.33
CA ASP A 191 18.32 -7.21 -26.34
C ASP A 191 17.89 -5.80 -25.88
N ARG A 192 17.20 -5.69 -24.74
CA ARG A 192 16.71 -4.45 -24.13
C ARG A 192 17.12 -4.38 -22.65
N PRO A 193 18.42 -4.25 -22.33
CA PRO A 193 18.94 -4.41 -20.97
C PRO A 193 18.47 -3.35 -19.96
N LEU A 194 17.94 -2.22 -20.45
CA LEU A 194 17.38 -1.17 -19.62
C LEU A 194 15.86 -1.31 -19.42
N SER A 195 15.23 -2.37 -19.94
CA SER A 195 13.82 -2.70 -19.69
C SER A 195 13.68 -3.69 -18.54
N GLY A 196 12.47 -3.88 -18.02
CA GLY A 196 12.21 -4.81 -16.91
C GLY A 196 11.56 -4.17 -15.69
N LEU A 197 11.59 -4.92 -14.59
CA LEU A 197 11.05 -4.49 -13.31
C LEU A 197 12.14 -3.86 -12.44
N ILE A 198 11.91 -2.62 -12.02
CA ILE A 198 12.79 -1.87 -11.13
C ILE A 198 12.14 -1.74 -9.76
N LYS A 199 12.90 -2.03 -8.70
CA LYS A 199 12.56 -1.75 -7.30
C LYS A 199 13.57 -0.78 -6.73
N LEU A 200 13.13 0.43 -6.35
CA LEU A 200 14.05 1.50 -5.91
C LEU A 200 14.17 1.64 -4.40
N CYS A 201 13.06 1.66 -3.67
CA CYS A 201 13.05 1.85 -2.23
C CYS A 201 11.93 1.07 -1.57
N GLN A 202 12.23 0.39 -0.47
CA GLN A 202 11.26 -0.23 0.42
C GLN A 202 10.40 0.84 1.06
N PHE A 203 11.02 1.92 1.56
CA PHE A 203 10.33 3.03 2.20
C PHE A 203 10.34 4.25 1.29
N PHE A 204 9.16 4.57 0.76
CA PHE A 204 8.94 5.77 -0.05
C PHE A 204 8.25 6.86 0.78
N ASP A 205 8.76 8.08 0.68
CA ASP A 205 8.14 9.28 1.22
C ASP A 205 8.19 10.38 0.15
N GLY A 206 7.02 10.73 -0.38
CA GLY A 206 6.90 11.77 -1.40
C GLY A 206 7.36 13.15 -0.95
N ARG A 207 7.60 13.39 0.34
CA ARG A 207 8.22 14.61 0.88
C ARG A 207 9.73 14.66 0.63
N ASN A 208 10.36 13.53 0.33
CA ASN A 208 11.78 13.45 0.01
C ASN A 208 12.02 13.65 -1.49
N ASP A 209 12.47 14.86 -1.85
CA ASP A 209 12.73 15.20 -3.25
C ASP A 209 13.75 14.27 -3.93
N ALA A 210 14.73 13.74 -3.20
CA ALA A 210 15.72 12.82 -3.77
C ALA A 210 15.05 11.53 -4.27
N GLN A 211 14.06 11.01 -3.54
CA GLN A 211 13.29 9.84 -3.96
C GLN A 211 12.42 10.14 -5.19
N LEU A 212 11.83 11.34 -5.29
CA LEU A 212 11.11 11.76 -6.50
C LEU A 212 12.04 11.75 -7.72
N ARG A 213 13.23 12.34 -7.58
CA ARG A 213 14.23 12.36 -8.65
C ARG A 213 14.71 10.97 -9.05
N ASP A 214 14.87 10.06 -8.09
CA ASP A 214 15.28 8.69 -8.35
C ASP A 214 14.20 7.91 -9.13
N VAL A 215 12.91 8.10 -8.79
CA VAL A 215 11.80 7.54 -9.59
C VAL A 215 11.82 8.08 -11.01
N TRP A 216 12.02 9.40 -11.19
CA TRP A 216 12.13 9.99 -12.53
C TRP A 216 13.29 9.40 -13.32
N ARG A 217 14.47 9.28 -12.72
CA ARG A 217 15.65 8.69 -13.36
C ARG A 217 15.40 7.24 -13.74
N ALA A 218 14.85 6.43 -12.83
CA ALA A 218 14.54 5.04 -13.14
C ALA A 218 13.54 4.91 -14.30
N ALA A 219 12.55 5.81 -14.34
CA ALA A 219 11.56 5.84 -15.42
C ALA A 219 12.17 6.30 -16.75
N ASN A 220 13.13 7.23 -16.74
CA ASN A 220 13.61 7.88 -17.95
C ASN A 220 15.00 7.43 -18.43
N TYR A 221 15.75 6.65 -17.65
CA TYR A 221 17.15 6.35 -17.97
C TYR A 221 17.26 5.51 -19.23
N VAL A 222 18.12 5.98 -20.14
CA VAL A 222 18.38 5.37 -21.45
C VAL A 222 19.88 5.19 -21.71
N GLY A 223 20.70 5.17 -20.66
CA GLY A 223 22.16 5.00 -20.76
C GLY A 223 22.96 6.31 -20.72
N SER A 224 22.32 7.44 -20.43
CA SER A 224 22.97 8.75 -20.31
C SER A 224 22.38 9.57 -19.16
N PRO A 225 23.11 10.59 -18.66
CA PRO A 225 22.55 11.56 -17.72
C PRO A 225 21.24 12.17 -18.25
N LEU A 226 20.35 12.50 -17.32
CA LEU A 226 19.03 13.05 -17.60
C LEU A 226 18.84 14.36 -16.87
N ASP A 227 18.16 15.29 -17.52
CA ASP A 227 17.60 16.44 -16.84
C ASP A 227 16.40 16.00 -16.01
N VAL A 228 16.38 16.46 -14.76
CA VAL A 228 15.27 16.28 -13.84
C VAL A 228 14.40 17.54 -13.90
N PRO A 229 13.08 17.43 -14.12
CA PRO A 229 12.19 18.57 -14.06
C PRO A 229 12.28 19.30 -12.70
N PRO A 230 11.89 20.58 -12.64
CA PRO A 230 11.80 21.31 -11.39
C PRO A 230 10.97 20.53 -10.35
N MET A 231 11.45 20.50 -9.11
CA MET A 231 10.71 19.87 -8.01
C MET A 231 9.41 20.62 -7.74
N PRO A 232 8.33 19.91 -7.38
CA PRO A 232 7.13 20.57 -6.91
C PRO A 232 7.46 21.32 -5.61
N PRO A 233 6.65 22.32 -5.22
CA PRO A 233 6.78 22.96 -3.91
C PRO A 233 6.94 21.91 -2.79
N PRO A 234 7.69 22.24 -1.71
CA PRO A 234 7.74 21.40 -0.54
C PRO A 234 6.31 21.02 -0.12
N TRP A 235 6.12 19.76 0.23
CA TRP A 235 4.81 19.31 0.71
C TRP A 235 4.50 20.04 2.02
N GLU A 236 3.33 20.66 2.07
CA GLU A 236 2.79 21.23 3.30
C GLU A 236 1.63 20.34 3.76
N PRO A 237 1.58 19.94 5.04
CA PRO A 237 0.43 19.24 5.56
C PRO A 237 -0.82 20.05 5.29
N PRO A 238 -1.90 19.44 4.75
CA PRO A 238 -3.16 20.15 4.65
C PRO A 238 -3.59 20.62 6.04
N ALA A 239 -4.19 21.81 6.10
CA ALA A 239 -4.78 22.28 7.34
C ALA A 239 -5.76 21.23 7.86
N ALA A 240 -5.65 20.86 9.14
CA ALA A 240 -6.58 19.92 9.74
C ALA A 240 -8.00 20.48 9.57
N PRO A 241 -8.97 19.68 9.10
CA PRO A 241 -10.34 20.15 8.95
C PRO A 241 -10.90 20.48 10.34
N GLU A 242 -11.79 21.47 10.40
CA GLU A 242 -12.38 21.91 11.68
C GLU A 242 -13.25 20.81 12.33
N VAL A 243 -13.71 19.85 11.52
CA VAL A 243 -14.46 18.67 11.94
C VAL A 243 -13.89 17.45 11.22
N THR A 244 -13.47 16.43 11.95
CA THR A 244 -13.15 15.11 11.41
C THR A 244 -14.22 14.11 11.80
N LEU A 245 -14.47 13.17 10.89
CA LEU A 245 -15.33 12.02 11.08
C LEU A 245 -14.50 10.78 10.75
N GLU A 246 -14.26 9.95 11.75
CA GLU A 246 -13.55 8.69 11.62
C GLU A 246 -14.53 7.55 11.90
N LEU A 247 -14.78 6.71 10.89
CA LEU A 247 -15.62 5.54 11.04
C LEU A 247 -14.75 4.32 11.31
N ALA A 248 -15.20 3.48 12.24
CA ALA A 248 -14.51 2.28 12.64
C ALA A 248 -15.46 1.10 12.76
N ALA A 249 -15.01 -0.08 12.36
CA ALA A 249 -15.72 -1.33 12.59
C ALA A 249 -14.71 -2.47 12.70
N SER A 250 -15.02 -3.47 13.53
CA SER A 250 -14.10 -4.58 13.84
C SER A 250 -12.71 -4.11 14.29
N SER A 251 -12.67 -3.06 15.13
CA SER A 251 -11.44 -2.41 15.64
C SER A 251 -10.56 -1.72 14.60
N LEU A 252 -11.02 -1.56 13.36
CA LEU A 252 -10.31 -0.81 12.32
C LEU A 252 -11.00 0.52 12.03
N ALA A 253 -10.28 1.61 12.25
CA ALA A 253 -10.70 2.98 11.95
C ALA A 253 -10.51 3.35 10.46
N GLY A 254 -11.01 4.51 10.04
CA GLY A 254 -10.82 5.06 8.69
C GLY A 254 -11.57 4.35 7.55
N ARG A 255 -12.51 3.45 7.86
CA ARG A 255 -13.22 2.66 6.85
C ARG A 255 -14.39 3.42 6.23
N ILE A 256 -14.67 3.16 4.95
CA ILE A 256 -15.89 3.65 4.29
C ILE A 256 -16.73 2.52 3.67
N GLU A 257 -16.24 1.29 3.66
CA GLU A 257 -17.01 0.12 3.20
C GLU A 257 -17.22 -0.86 4.37
N PHE A 258 -18.48 -1.23 4.60
CA PHE A 258 -18.90 -2.07 5.72
C PHE A 258 -19.69 -3.28 5.25
N ALA A 259 -19.47 -4.41 5.93
CA ALA A 259 -20.29 -5.60 5.71
C ALA A 259 -21.66 -5.39 6.35
N ARG A 260 -22.73 -5.81 5.69
CA ARG A 260 -24.06 -5.79 6.30
C ARG A 260 -24.10 -6.71 7.53
N GLY A 261 -24.59 -6.18 8.66
CA GLY A 261 -24.59 -6.86 9.96
C GLY A 261 -23.38 -6.56 10.84
N GLU A 262 -22.47 -5.71 10.38
CA GLU A 262 -21.34 -5.20 11.16
C GLU A 262 -21.74 -3.99 12.03
N PRO A 263 -21.32 -3.94 13.31
CA PRO A 263 -21.46 -2.76 14.16
C PRO A 263 -20.43 -1.70 13.76
N VAL A 264 -20.89 -0.48 13.47
CA VAL A 264 -20.04 0.64 13.08
C VAL A 264 -20.05 1.71 14.16
N THR A 265 -18.85 2.20 14.49
CA THR A 265 -18.61 3.32 15.40
C THR A 265 -18.19 4.54 14.58
N ALA A 266 -18.78 5.69 14.85
CA ALA A 266 -18.42 6.96 14.23
C ALA A 266 -17.85 7.90 15.29
N ARG A 267 -16.54 8.13 15.26
CA ARG A 267 -15.84 9.08 16.12
C ARG A 267 -15.79 10.44 15.43
N VAL A 268 -16.25 11.45 16.13
CA VAL A 268 -16.27 12.84 15.69
C VAL A 268 -15.29 13.62 16.54
N THR A 269 -14.40 14.36 15.89
CA THR A 269 -13.54 15.34 16.57
C THR A 269 -13.76 16.70 15.95
N ALA A 270 -13.99 17.71 16.78
CA ALA A 270 -14.18 19.09 16.35
C ALA A 270 -13.17 20.01 17.01
N ALA A 271 -12.73 21.04 16.29
CA ALA A 271 -11.89 22.10 16.84
C ALA A 271 -12.67 22.90 17.89
N GLU A 272 -12.05 23.19 19.04
CA GLU A 272 -12.67 23.97 20.13
C GLU A 272 -13.09 25.38 19.66
N ALA A 273 -12.40 25.93 18.65
CA ALA A 273 -12.71 27.22 18.04
C ALA A 273 -14.15 27.32 17.49
N LEU A 274 -14.76 26.18 17.12
CA LEU A 274 -16.16 26.13 16.65
C LEU A 274 -17.17 26.40 17.78
N ARG A 275 -16.76 26.31 19.05
CA ARG A 275 -17.64 26.47 20.23
C ARG A 275 -18.89 25.60 20.16
N GLY A 276 -18.71 24.36 19.67
CA GLY A 276 -19.75 23.35 19.60
C GLY A 276 -20.17 22.89 21.00
N THR A 277 -21.47 22.66 21.19
CA THR A 277 -22.07 22.13 22.41
C THR A 277 -22.53 20.68 22.25
N SER A 278 -22.89 20.28 21.03
CA SER A 278 -23.30 18.92 20.69
C SER A 278 -22.92 18.55 19.27
N ALA A 279 -22.90 17.26 18.96
CA ALA A 279 -22.81 16.71 17.62
C ALA A 279 -24.15 16.11 17.20
N ARG A 280 -24.53 16.33 15.94
CA ARG A 280 -25.67 15.69 15.28
C ARG A 280 -25.16 14.73 14.23
N PHE A 281 -25.37 13.44 14.44
CA PHE A 281 -25.12 12.39 13.47
C PHE A 281 -26.36 12.15 12.61
N ARG A 282 -26.16 11.90 11.31
CA ARG A 282 -27.18 11.45 10.37
C ARG A 282 -26.63 10.37 9.46
N LEU A 283 -27.37 9.28 9.30
CA LEU A 283 -27.17 8.32 8.22
C LEU A 283 -28.14 8.62 7.08
N ILE A 284 -27.63 8.74 5.86
CA ILE A 284 -28.37 9.23 4.69
C ILE A 284 -28.24 8.22 3.54
N GLN A 285 -29.33 7.97 2.82
CA GLN A 285 -29.35 7.22 1.56
C GLN A 285 -30.02 8.07 0.47
N GLY A 286 -29.24 8.50 -0.53
CA GLY A 286 -29.71 9.50 -1.49
C GLY A 286 -30.12 10.79 -0.79
N GLU A 287 -31.39 11.16 -0.87
CA GLU A 287 -31.96 12.33 -0.17
C GLU A 287 -32.64 11.99 1.17
N GLN A 288 -32.81 10.69 1.46
CA GLN A 288 -33.53 10.24 2.64
C GLN A 288 -32.61 10.17 3.87
N VAL A 289 -33.03 10.79 4.98
CA VAL A 289 -32.39 10.63 6.29
C VAL A 289 -32.98 9.40 6.97
N LEU A 290 -32.15 8.40 7.25
CA LEU A 290 -32.57 7.13 7.84
C LEU A 290 -32.48 7.16 9.36
N GLU A 291 -31.42 7.75 9.90
CA GLU A 291 -31.23 7.93 11.34
C GLU A 291 -30.79 9.35 11.67
N THR A 292 -31.12 9.81 12.88
CA THR A 292 -30.60 11.06 13.44
C THR A 292 -30.39 10.91 14.93
N HIS A 293 -29.19 11.26 15.40
CA HIS A 293 -28.84 11.25 16.82
C HIS A 293 -28.15 12.55 17.20
N ASP A 294 -28.64 13.21 18.24
CA ASP A 294 -28.00 14.39 18.81
C ASP A 294 -27.39 14.00 20.16
N ARG A 295 -26.10 14.28 20.36
CA ARG A 295 -25.42 14.02 21.64
C ARG A 295 -24.51 15.19 22.03
N PRO A 296 -24.48 15.59 23.31
CA PRO A 296 -23.53 16.61 23.78
C PRO A 296 -22.10 16.13 23.54
N PHE A 297 -21.15 17.06 23.34
CA PHE A 297 -19.75 16.69 23.28
C PHE A 297 -19.24 16.24 24.65
N GLU A 298 -18.31 15.30 24.63
CA GLU A 298 -17.52 14.93 25.80
C GLU A 298 -16.17 15.67 25.74
N PRO A 299 -15.56 16.02 26.89
CA PRO A 299 -14.20 16.54 26.93
C PRO A 299 -13.23 15.55 26.26
N GLY A 300 -12.53 16.01 25.21
CA GLY A 300 -11.54 15.22 24.48
C GLY A 300 -10.10 15.60 24.84
N ASP A 301 -9.19 15.36 23.90
CA ASP A 301 -7.81 15.88 23.98
C ASP A 301 -7.81 17.41 24.08
N PRO A 302 -6.80 18.04 24.71
CA PRO A 302 -6.73 19.50 24.84
C PRO A 302 -6.89 20.21 23.48
N GLY A 303 -7.85 21.13 23.39
CA GLY A 303 -8.17 21.86 22.15
C GLY A 303 -9.23 21.19 21.25
N HIS A 304 -9.76 20.03 21.65
CA HIS A 304 -10.72 19.27 20.85
C HIS A 304 -11.96 18.82 21.64
N LEU A 305 -13.09 18.84 20.94
CA LEU A 305 -14.36 18.27 21.40
C LEU A 305 -14.57 16.93 20.71
N THR A 306 -14.92 15.89 21.46
CA THR A 306 -15.09 14.53 20.89
C THR A 306 -16.45 13.94 21.20
N GLN A 307 -17.02 13.21 20.25
CA GLN A 307 -18.21 12.41 20.48
C GLN A 307 -18.21 11.15 19.61
N THR A 308 -18.78 10.07 20.14
CA THR A 308 -18.91 8.78 19.47
C THR A 308 -20.37 8.41 19.27
N PHE A 309 -20.68 7.95 18.06
CA PHE A 309 -21.95 7.35 17.70
C PHE A 309 -21.73 5.89 17.31
N ALA A 310 -22.78 5.08 17.38
CA ALA A 310 -22.75 3.70 16.88
C ALA A 310 -24.05 3.41 16.14
N PHE A 311 -23.96 2.60 15.08
CA PHE A 311 -25.10 2.09 14.34
C PHE A 311 -24.83 0.66 13.85
N GLU A 312 -25.88 -0.14 13.73
CA GLU A 312 -25.81 -1.51 13.22
C GLU A 312 -26.13 -1.52 11.72
N THR A 313 -25.28 -2.15 10.91
CA THR A 313 -25.52 -2.17 9.46
C THR A 313 -26.57 -3.21 9.02
N SER A 314 -27.01 -4.10 9.92
CA SER A 314 -28.02 -5.15 9.64
C SER A 314 -29.34 -4.60 9.10
N ASP A 315 -29.68 -3.38 9.53
CA ASP A 315 -30.99 -2.76 9.34
C ASP A 315 -31.13 -2.10 7.96
N TYR A 316 -30.03 -2.03 7.22
CA TYR A 316 -29.93 -1.35 5.94
C TYR A 316 -29.75 -2.32 4.79
N ALA A 317 -30.23 -1.90 3.61
CA ALA A 317 -29.99 -2.61 2.37
C ALA A 317 -28.53 -2.41 1.91
N GLU A 318 -28.11 -3.22 0.96
CA GLU A 318 -26.85 -2.99 0.27
C GLU A 318 -26.97 -1.74 -0.61
N GLY A 319 -25.91 -0.94 -0.65
CA GLY A 319 -25.93 0.29 -1.43
C GLY A 319 -24.94 1.33 -0.93
N GLU A 320 -25.07 2.53 -1.49
CA GLU A 320 -24.30 3.70 -1.11
C GLU A 320 -25.10 4.54 -0.11
N TYR A 321 -24.40 5.03 0.91
CA TYR A 321 -24.92 5.84 2.00
C TYR A 321 -23.94 6.99 2.27
N ALA A 322 -24.34 7.92 3.13
CA ALA A 322 -23.45 8.91 3.68
C ALA A 322 -23.69 9.06 5.18
N VAL A 323 -22.60 9.12 5.95
CA VAL A 323 -22.62 9.56 7.34
C VAL A 323 -22.31 11.05 7.34
N ARG A 324 -23.26 11.84 7.83
CA ARG A 324 -23.09 13.29 8.01
C ARG A 324 -23.07 13.59 9.49
N VAL A 325 -22.10 14.41 9.90
CA VAL A 325 -22.03 14.93 11.26
C VAL A 325 -21.98 16.45 11.22
N SER A 326 -22.86 17.09 11.99
CA SER A 326 -22.85 18.53 12.20
C SER A 326 -22.50 18.84 13.65
N VAL A 327 -21.55 19.76 13.85
CA VAL A 327 -21.25 20.38 15.15
C VAL A 327 -22.28 21.46 15.41
N LEU A 328 -22.98 21.42 16.54
CA LEU A 328 -24.05 22.35 16.88
C LEU A 328 -23.65 23.30 18.02
N SER A 329 -23.91 24.59 17.84
CA SER A 329 -23.87 25.60 18.90
C SER A 329 -25.22 26.29 18.97
N GLU A 330 -25.86 26.29 20.14
CA GLU A 330 -27.22 26.83 20.34
C GLU A 330 -28.24 26.23 19.34
N GLY A 331 -28.07 24.95 18.98
CA GLY A 331 -28.92 24.22 18.04
C GLY A 331 -28.66 24.50 16.55
N ARG A 332 -27.68 25.35 16.20
CA ARG A 332 -27.30 25.68 14.82
C ARG A 332 -25.99 24.99 14.43
N ALA A 333 -25.90 24.52 13.19
CA ALA A 333 -24.67 23.94 12.67
C ALA A 333 -23.58 25.01 12.52
N VAL A 334 -22.42 24.77 13.12
CA VAL A 334 -21.22 25.64 13.06
C VAL A 334 -20.04 24.97 12.36
N GLY A 335 -20.12 23.66 12.10
CA GLY A 335 -19.17 22.89 11.31
C GLY A 335 -19.80 21.57 10.87
N GLU A 336 -19.29 20.97 9.80
CA GLU A 336 -19.82 19.73 9.22
C GLU A 336 -18.71 18.86 8.65
N ALA A 337 -18.89 17.54 8.76
CA ALA A 337 -18.14 16.53 8.03
C ALA A 337 -19.12 15.54 7.39
N VAL A 338 -18.82 15.11 6.17
CA VAL A 338 -19.60 14.10 5.45
C VAL A 338 -18.66 13.01 4.95
N GLN A 339 -18.98 11.77 5.26
CA GLN A 339 -18.24 10.60 4.81
C GLN A 339 -19.18 9.71 3.99
N PRO A 340 -19.00 9.59 2.65
CA PRO A 340 -19.68 8.56 1.88
C PRO A 340 -19.28 7.19 2.41
N ILE A 341 -20.22 6.25 2.47
CA ILE A 341 -19.98 4.85 2.85
C ILE A 341 -20.71 3.87 1.92
N GLY A 342 -20.23 2.63 1.82
CA GLY A 342 -20.89 1.53 1.13
C GLY A 342 -21.24 0.39 2.08
N LEU A 343 -22.45 -0.14 1.95
CA LEU A 343 -22.89 -1.36 2.62
C LEU A 343 -22.97 -2.50 1.61
N ARG A 344 -22.35 -3.64 1.92
CA ARG A 344 -22.17 -4.76 0.98
C ARG A 344 -22.47 -6.09 1.64
N GLN A 345 -22.93 -7.06 0.85
CA GLN A 345 -22.90 -8.46 1.25
C GLN A 345 -21.48 -9.01 1.06
N VAL A 346 -20.93 -9.59 2.13
CA VAL A 346 -19.64 -10.29 2.08
C VAL A 346 -19.92 -11.79 2.21
N ALA A 347 -19.46 -12.59 1.26
CA ALA A 347 -19.61 -14.04 1.33
C ALA A 347 -18.72 -14.60 2.47
N GLU A 348 -19.27 -15.50 3.29
CA GLU A 348 -18.58 -16.07 4.47
C GLU A 348 -17.30 -16.86 4.14
N GLU A 349 -17.14 -17.35 2.90
CA GLU A 349 -16.22 -18.47 2.63
C GLU A 349 -14.89 -18.15 1.92
N SER A 350 -14.64 -16.92 1.49
CA SER A 350 -13.47 -16.69 0.63
C SER A 350 -12.89 -15.29 0.78
N PHE A 351 -11.92 -15.14 1.67
CA PHE A 351 -10.93 -14.08 1.47
C PHE A 351 -9.57 -14.53 2.01
N ASN A 352 -8.54 -14.41 1.17
CA ASN A 352 -7.20 -14.85 1.48
C ASN A 352 -6.36 -13.66 1.91
N TRP A 353 -5.61 -13.87 2.98
CA TRP A 353 -4.75 -12.88 3.62
C TRP A 353 -3.47 -12.68 2.82
N HIS A 354 -3.09 -11.42 2.59
CA HIS A 354 -1.69 -11.03 2.62
C HIS A 354 -1.53 -9.70 3.39
N VAL A 355 -1.18 -9.86 4.68
CA VAL A 355 -0.46 -8.93 5.58
C VAL A 355 -0.80 -7.43 5.47
N TRP A 356 -1.74 -6.99 6.30
CA TRP A 356 -2.05 -5.57 6.55
C TRP A 356 -1.25 -4.93 7.69
N VAL A 357 -0.10 -5.49 8.07
CA VAL A 357 0.65 -4.97 9.22
C VAL A 357 1.26 -3.62 8.86
N GLY A 358 0.75 -2.55 9.46
CA GLY A 358 1.29 -1.19 9.32
C GLY A 358 0.75 -0.37 8.15
N THR A 359 -0.25 -0.86 7.41
CA THR A 359 -0.90 -0.11 6.33
C THR A 359 -2.08 0.69 6.90
N PRO A 360 -2.11 2.04 6.76
CA PRO A 360 -3.29 2.83 7.05
C PRO A 360 -4.47 2.30 6.22
N PRO A 361 -5.65 2.08 6.82
CA PRO A 361 -6.82 1.65 6.07
C PRO A 361 -7.15 2.71 5.02
N ASN A 362 -7.24 2.33 3.74
CA ASN A 362 -7.85 3.21 2.76
C ASN A 362 -9.37 3.20 2.97
N ALA A 363 -10.04 4.17 2.36
CA ALA A 363 -11.48 4.30 2.47
C ALA A 363 -12.18 2.98 2.07
N TYR A 364 -11.72 2.35 0.99
CA TYR A 364 -12.32 1.16 0.39
C TYR A 364 -11.91 -0.15 1.07
N ARG A 365 -11.18 -0.11 2.19
CA ARG A 365 -10.64 -1.28 2.87
C ARG A 365 -11.76 -2.03 3.54
N ARG A 366 -11.89 -3.29 3.15
CA ARG A 366 -12.90 -4.21 3.65
C ARG A 366 -12.17 -5.20 4.52
N ASP A 367 -12.44 -5.18 5.82
CA ASP A 367 -11.96 -6.25 6.67
C ASP A 367 -13.05 -7.30 6.84
N MET A 368 -12.58 -8.54 6.95
CA MET A 368 -13.42 -9.70 7.16
C MET A 368 -14.01 -9.67 8.56
N THR A 369 -15.27 -10.04 8.70
CA THR A 369 -15.76 -10.57 9.96
C THR A 369 -15.05 -11.90 10.21
N PHE A 370 -14.26 -11.99 11.28
CA PHE A 370 -13.83 -13.28 11.83
C PHE A 370 -15.04 -13.99 12.45
N ALA A 371 -15.85 -14.65 11.63
CA ALA A 371 -16.78 -15.65 12.13
C ALA A 371 -16.01 -16.97 12.32
N ASP A 372 -15.57 -17.21 13.57
CA ASP A 372 -15.52 -18.53 14.20
C ASP A 372 -14.76 -19.70 13.56
N ARG A 373 -13.78 -19.50 12.67
CA ARG A 373 -12.93 -20.64 12.24
C ARG A 373 -11.93 -21.13 13.31
N TYR A 374 -11.73 -20.39 14.41
CA TYR A 374 -10.87 -20.81 15.54
C TYR A 374 -11.62 -21.26 16.79
N ALA A 375 -12.94 -21.10 16.88
CA ALA A 375 -13.72 -21.61 18.01
C ALA A 375 -13.84 -23.16 18.02
N GLY A 376 -13.48 -23.84 16.92
CA GLY A 376 -13.67 -25.28 16.76
C GLY A 376 -12.41 -26.16 16.73
N ARG A 377 -11.19 -25.61 16.77
CA ARG A 377 -9.96 -26.43 16.76
C ARG A 377 -9.03 -26.00 17.88
N GLY A 378 -9.03 -26.80 18.95
CA GLY A 378 -8.19 -26.60 20.12
C GLY A 378 -6.75 -26.26 19.77
N HIS A 379 -6.34 -25.04 20.13
CA HIS A 379 -4.98 -24.58 19.94
C HIS A 379 -4.02 -25.38 20.82
N GLY A 380 -3.13 -26.13 20.16
CA GLY A 380 -1.75 -26.25 20.61
C GLY A 380 -1.15 -24.84 20.69
N ARG A 381 -0.58 -24.52 21.86
CA ARG A 381 -0.03 -23.22 22.22
C ARG A 381 0.98 -22.71 21.18
N CYS A 382 0.67 -21.60 20.52
CA CYS A 382 1.72 -20.70 20.03
C CYS A 382 2.34 -20.03 21.24
N LEU A 383 3.59 -20.40 21.55
CA LEU A 383 4.40 -19.76 22.58
C LEU A 383 4.82 -18.39 22.07
N ALA A 384 4.55 -17.35 22.87
CA ALA A 384 5.19 -16.04 22.75
C ALA A 384 6.72 -16.19 22.89
N PRO A 385 7.53 -15.32 22.26
CA PRO A 385 8.97 -15.32 22.48
C PRO A 385 9.27 -14.80 23.88
N GLY A 386 9.43 -15.74 24.81
CA GLY A 386 9.93 -15.49 26.16
C GLY A 386 11.43 -15.20 26.14
N HIS A 387 11.81 -14.20 26.90
CA HIS A 387 13.16 -13.80 27.25
C HIS A 387 14.10 -14.98 27.61
N GLY A 388 15.34 -14.86 27.15
CA GLY A 388 16.54 -15.26 27.89
C GLY A 388 16.72 -16.74 28.21
N LEU A 389 17.35 -17.49 27.28
CA LEU A 389 18.07 -18.70 27.65
C LEU A 389 19.36 -18.32 28.39
N GLN A 390 19.36 -18.48 29.72
CA GLN A 390 20.58 -18.68 30.50
C GLN A 390 21.18 -20.05 30.15
N PRO A 391 22.51 -20.17 29.97
CA PRO A 391 23.14 -21.47 29.88
C PRO A 391 23.18 -22.13 31.26
N ALA A 392 22.69 -23.37 31.33
CA ALA A 392 22.85 -24.24 32.49
C ALA A 392 24.34 -24.54 32.70
N ALA A 393 24.84 -24.12 33.85
CA ALA A 393 26.02 -24.68 34.47
C ALA A 393 25.66 -26.05 35.06
N ASP A 394 26.39 -27.10 34.69
CA ASP A 394 27.04 -28.01 35.65
C ASP A 394 27.63 -29.23 34.95
N GLY A 395 28.84 -29.60 35.36
CA GLY A 395 29.53 -30.80 34.88
C GLY A 395 30.97 -30.92 35.36
N ARG A 396 31.15 -31.04 36.67
CA ARG A 396 32.43 -31.41 37.34
C ARG A 396 32.93 -32.82 36.92
N PRO A 397 34.21 -33.14 37.19
CA PRO A 397 34.99 -34.13 36.45
C PRO A 397 34.91 -35.55 37.04
N VAL A 398 35.19 -36.55 36.21
CA VAL A 398 35.61 -37.88 36.64
C VAL A 398 37.10 -38.03 36.29
N GLY A 399 37.95 -38.00 37.32
CA GLY A 399 39.36 -38.30 37.20
C GLY A 399 39.66 -39.79 37.31
N ARG A 400 40.81 -40.17 36.75
CA ARG A 400 41.82 -40.95 37.44
C ARG A 400 43.10 -40.13 37.51
#